data_AF-B6BEQ6-F1
#
_entry.id   AF-B6BEQ6-F1
#
_cell.length_a   1.000
_cell.length_b   1.000
_cell.length_c   1.000
_cell.angle_alpha   90.00
_cell.angle_beta   90.00
_cell.angle_gamma   90.00
#
_symmetry.space_group_name_H-M   'P 1'
#
loop_
_entity.id
_entity.type
_entity.pdbx_description
1 polymer ?
#
loop_
_entity_poly.entity_id
_entity_poly.type
_entity_poly.pdbx_seq_one_letter_code
_entity_poly.pdbx_strand_id
1 'polypeptide(L)'
;MTGVPSGLGRWAGLPFFTEHWPGIAAALQADPRDVLPPAPQRFAALELTQPENTRVVILGQDPYPTPGHAHGLAFSADPGVRPLPRSLSNIYKELEADLGVSRPNGDLRGWARQGVLLLNTALSVPAGSANGHKHLGWHHLVHQVLALTSERPTAYILWGNAAQKLEKHIKTGDHLILKTAHPSPLSARRGFFGSRPFSKVNNWLAARGEAGIDWNAGTEAAV
;
A
#
# COMPACT_ATOMS: atom_id res chain seq x y z
N MET A 1 -14.80 16.87 -11.93
CA MET A 1 -15.16 16.96 -10.50
C MET A 1 -13.89 17.19 -9.69
N THR A 2 -13.76 18.33 -9.01
CA THR A 2 -12.56 18.75 -8.25
C THR A 2 -12.73 18.63 -6.73
N GLY A 3 -13.84 18.05 -6.27
CA GLY A 3 -14.11 17.84 -4.85
C GLY A 3 -13.24 16.75 -4.22
N VAL A 4 -13.17 16.77 -2.89
CA VAL A 4 -12.57 15.70 -2.09
C VAL A 4 -13.36 14.40 -2.35
N PRO A 5 -12.68 13.29 -2.68
CA PRO A 5 -13.34 12.00 -2.89
C PRO A 5 -14.17 11.57 -1.67
N SER A 6 -15.32 10.95 -1.91
CA SER A 6 -16.15 10.36 -0.84
C SER A 6 -15.47 9.15 -0.20
N GLY A 7 -15.89 8.74 1.00
CA GLY A 7 -15.38 7.52 1.66
C GLY A 7 -14.02 7.66 2.33
N LEU A 8 -13.38 8.83 2.22
CA LEU A 8 -12.07 9.10 2.81
C LEU A 8 -12.08 9.28 4.33
N GLY A 9 -13.25 9.44 4.96
CA GLY A 9 -13.36 9.61 6.41
C GLY A 9 -12.41 10.68 6.94
N ARG A 10 -11.58 10.35 7.93
CA ARG A 10 -10.61 11.29 8.51
C ARG A 10 -9.46 11.65 7.58
N TRP A 11 -9.18 10.86 6.54
CA TRP A 11 -8.19 11.23 5.51
C TRP A 11 -8.58 12.49 4.75
N ALA A 12 -9.88 12.76 4.60
CA ALA A 12 -10.37 13.96 3.92
C ALA A 12 -9.89 15.27 4.55
N GLY A 13 -9.50 15.25 5.84
CA GLY A 13 -8.95 16.39 6.55
C GLY A 13 -7.47 16.67 6.27
N LEU A 14 -6.79 15.83 5.50
CA LEU A 14 -5.39 16.07 5.12
C LEU A 14 -5.29 17.29 4.19
N PRO A 15 -4.35 18.24 4.45
CA PRO A 15 -4.14 19.41 3.58
C PRO A 15 -3.90 19.06 2.12
N PHE A 16 -3.38 17.85 1.83
CA PHE A 16 -3.25 17.32 0.48
C PHE A 16 -4.50 17.48 -0.38
N PHE A 17 -5.69 17.21 0.18
CA PHE A 17 -6.93 17.22 -0.59
C PHE A 17 -7.40 18.63 -0.98
N THR A 18 -6.97 19.66 -0.25
CA THR A 18 -7.25 21.06 -0.58
C THR A 18 -6.12 21.69 -1.40
N GLU A 19 -4.85 21.37 -1.10
CA GLU A 19 -3.68 22.06 -1.65
C GLU A 19 -3.13 21.42 -2.93
N HIS A 20 -3.22 20.09 -3.08
CA HIS A 20 -2.52 19.36 -4.13
C HIS A 20 -3.47 18.55 -5.03
N TRP A 21 -4.51 17.95 -4.46
CA TRP A 21 -5.46 17.13 -5.20
C TRP A 21 -6.11 17.85 -6.40
N PRO A 22 -6.55 19.13 -6.32
CA PRO A 22 -7.17 19.78 -7.47
C PRO A 22 -6.26 19.81 -8.71
N GLY A 23 -4.96 20.09 -8.52
CA GLY A 23 -3.97 20.10 -9.60
C GLY A 23 -3.71 18.70 -10.16
N ILE A 24 -3.59 17.69 -9.29
CA ILE A 24 -3.47 16.29 -9.71
C ILE A 24 -4.71 15.85 -10.49
N ALA A 25 -5.91 16.12 -9.98
CA ALA A 25 -7.16 15.73 -10.63
C ALA A 25 -7.30 16.36 -12.02
N ALA A 26 -6.91 17.63 -12.20
CA ALA A 26 -6.87 18.28 -13.49
C ALA A 26 -5.85 17.64 -14.44
N ALA A 27 -4.63 17.34 -13.96
CA ALA A 27 -3.60 16.66 -14.75
C ALA A 27 -4.06 15.26 -15.21
N LEU A 28 -4.76 14.51 -14.35
CA LEU A 28 -5.30 13.19 -14.69
C LEU A 28 -6.46 13.27 -15.68
N GLN A 29 -7.28 14.33 -15.62
CA GLN A 29 -8.37 14.55 -16.61
C GLN A 29 -7.83 14.97 -17.97
N ALA A 30 -6.69 15.67 -17.99
CA ALA A 30 -6.04 16.13 -19.21
C ALA A 30 -5.14 15.05 -19.86
N ASP A 31 -4.86 13.94 -19.17
CA ASP A 31 -4.06 12.86 -19.73
C ASP A 31 -4.87 12.08 -20.79
N PRO A 32 -4.44 12.05 -22.06
CA PRO A 32 -5.17 11.33 -23.11
C PRO A 32 -5.03 9.80 -23.03
N ARG A 33 -4.16 9.28 -22.15
CA ARG A 33 -3.91 7.85 -21.97
C ARG A 33 -4.94 7.25 -21.00
N ASP A 34 -5.11 5.94 -21.06
CA ASP A 34 -5.85 5.22 -20.02
C ASP A 34 -5.08 5.27 -18.70
N VAL A 35 -5.72 5.74 -17.63
CA VAL A 35 -5.11 5.94 -16.31
C VAL A 35 -5.62 4.91 -15.33
N LEU A 36 -4.69 4.16 -14.75
CA LEU A 36 -4.93 3.10 -13.78
C LEU A 36 -4.55 3.53 -12.35
N PRO A 37 -5.23 3.02 -11.32
CA PRO A 37 -6.49 2.29 -11.40
C PRO A 37 -7.65 3.21 -11.86
N PRO A 38 -8.81 2.64 -12.22
CA PRO A 38 -10.02 3.41 -12.48
C PRO A 38 -10.30 4.43 -11.37
N ALA A 39 -10.83 5.60 -11.74
CA ALA A 39 -10.98 6.72 -10.80
C ALA A 39 -11.69 6.38 -9.47
N PRO A 40 -12.78 5.56 -9.45
CA PRO A 40 -13.44 5.16 -8.20
C PRO A 40 -12.57 4.32 -7.26
N GLN A 41 -11.52 3.67 -7.77
CA GLN A 41 -10.64 2.80 -7.00
C GLN A 41 -9.34 3.50 -6.56
N ARG A 42 -9.12 4.75 -6.99
CA ARG A 42 -7.84 5.46 -6.79
C ARG A 42 -7.44 5.60 -5.34
N PHE A 43 -8.43 5.76 -4.45
CA PHE A 43 -8.22 5.93 -3.02
C PHE A 43 -8.67 4.72 -2.19
N ALA A 44 -8.91 3.57 -2.82
CA ALA A 44 -9.44 2.38 -2.16
C ALA A 44 -8.62 1.92 -0.94
N ALA A 45 -7.29 2.09 -0.96
CA ALA A 45 -6.45 1.80 0.21
C ALA A 45 -6.78 2.67 1.42
N LEU A 46 -7.04 3.97 1.21
CA LEU A 46 -7.42 4.91 2.28
C LEU A 46 -8.87 4.67 2.75
N GLU A 47 -9.77 4.36 1.81
CA GLU A 47 -11.17 4.06 2.12
C GLU A 47 -11.31 2.80 2.99
N LEU A 48 -10.59 1.72 2.63
CA LEU A 48 -10.61 0.45 3.36
C LEU A 48 -9.87 0.50 4.70
N THR A 49 -8.88 1.39 4.84
CA THR A 49 -8.05 1.49 6.04
C THR A 49 -8.03 2.92 6.54
N GLN A 50 -9.00 3.26 7.41
CA GLN A 50 -9.09 4.56 8.08
C GLN A 50 -7.89 4.79 9.02
N PRO A 51 -7.50 6.04 9.31
CA PRO A 51 -6.25 6.32 10.03
C PRO A 51 -6.24 5.71 11.44
N GLU A 52 -7.36 5.78 12.15
CA GLU A 52 -7.56 5.14 13.47
C GLU A 52 -7.54 3.61 13.46
N ASN A 53 -7.73 2.98 12.29
CA ASN A 53 -7.69 1.54 12.14
C ASN A 53 -6.35 1.06 11.58
N THR A 54 -5.43 1.98 11.26
CA THR A 54 -4.12 1.63 10.69
C THR A 54 -3.23 1.02 11.78
N ARG A 55 -2.75 -0.19 11.50
CA ARG A 55 -1.85 -0.98 12.37
C ARG A 55 -0.53 -1.27 11.69
N VAL A 56 -0.57 -1.43 10.37
CA VAL A 56 0.59 -1.70 9.51
C VAL A 56 0.50 -0.80 8.28
N VAL A 57 1.62 -0.23 7.85
CA VAL A 57 1.75 0.50 6.58
C VAL A 57 2.76 -0.22 5.71
N ILE A 58 2.35 -0.59 4.49
CA ILE A 58 3.21 -1.17 3.46
C ILE A 58 3.20 -0.25 2.26
N LEU A 59 4.39 0.22 1.86
CA LEU A 59 4.53 1.15 0.75
C LEU A 59 4.91 0.44 -0.55
N GLY A 60 4.10 0.64 -1.59
CA GLY A 60 4.43 0.31 -2.97
C GLY A 60 4.93 1.53 -3.75
N GLN A 61 5.42 1.32 -4.98
CA GLN A 61 5.93 2.40 -5.82
C GLN A 61 4.78 3.11 -6.57
N ASP A 62 4.24 2.44 -7.59
CA ASP A 62 3.13 2.86 -8.43
C ASP A 62 2.12 1.71 -8.58
N PRO A 63 0.88 1.98 -9.03
CA PRO A 63 -0.06 0.93 -9.38
C PRO A 63 0.49 0.09 -10.52
N TYR A 64 -0.01 -1.14 -10.68
CA TYR A 64 0.35 -1.93 -11.85
C TYR A 64 -0.06 -1.21 -13.14
N PRO A 65 0.87 -1.00 -14.10
CA PRO A 65 0.56 -0.31 -15.36
C PRO A 65 -0.20 -1.20 -16.35
N THR A 66 -0.51 -2.45 -15.97
CA THR A 66 -1.27 -3.39 -16.78
C THR A 66 -2.77 -3.21 -16.52
N PRO A 67 -3.60 -2.95 -17.55
CA PRO A 67 -5.04 -2.85 -17.38
C PRO A 67 -5.64 -4.07 -16.66
N GLY A 68 -6.58 -3.83 -15.74
CA GLY A 68 -7.23 -4.87 -14.95
C GLY A 68 -6.39 -5.45 -13.79
N HIS A 69 -5.15 -5.01 -13.58
CA HIS A 69 -4.33 -5.48 -12.45
C HIS A 69 -4.43 -4.57 -11.21
N ALA A 70 -4.49 -3.25 -11.41
CA ALA A 70 -4.51 -2.28 -10.32
C ALA A 70 -5.93 -1.96 -9.88
N HIS A 71 -6.20 -2.07 -8.57
CA HIS A 71 -7.50 -1.72 -7.95
C HIS A 71 -7.36 -0.80 -6.73
N GLY A 72 -6.25 -0.06 -6.65
CA GLY A 72 -6.03 0.97 -5.63
C GLY A 72 -5.25 0.54 -4.38
N LEU A 73 -4.95 -0.75 -4.23
CA LEU A 73 -4.12 -1.28 -3.15
C LEU A 73 -2.73 -1.64 -3.67
N ALA A 74 -1.67 -1.20 -2.99
CA ALA A 74 -0.30 -1.56 -3.33
C ALA A 74 -0.11 -3.09 -3.33
N PHE A 75 0.60 -3.59 -4.34
CA PHE A 75 0.88 -5.02 -4.57
C PHE A 75 -0.32 -5.94 -4.78
N SER A 76 -1.54 -5.46 -4.57
CA SER A 76 -2.76 -6.25 -4.71
C SER A 76 -3.21 -6.31 -6.16
N ALA A 77 -3.86 -7.41 -6.54
CA ALA A 77 -4.50 -7.60 -7.84
C ALA A 77 -5.88 -8.25 -7.66
N ASP A 78 -6.77 -8.08 -8.63
CA ASP A 78 -8.10 -8.72 -8.57
C ASP A 78 -7.99 -10.26 -8.51
N PRO A 79 -8.95 -10.97 -7.87
CA PRO A 79 -8.86 -12.41 -7.65
C PRO A 79 -8.60 -13.25 -8.91
N GLY A 80 -9.15 -12.81 -10.06
CA GLY A 80 -9.03 -13.48 -11.34
C GLY A 80 -7.72 -13.23 -12.10
N VAL A 81 -6.88 -12.29 -11.66
CA VAL A 81 -5.65 -11.91 -12.39
C VAL A 81 -4.65 -13.07 -12.39
N ARG A 82 -4.32 -13.58 -13.58
CA ARG A 82 -3.30 -14.62 -13.79
C ARG A 82 -2.45 -14.31 -15.04
N PRO A 83 -1.12 -14.56 -15.01
CA PRO A 83 -0.32 -14.92 -13.84
C PRO A 83 -0.27 -13.79 -12.79
N LEU A 84 0.02 -14.12 -11.53
CA LEU A 84 0.18 -13.09 -10.49
C LEU A 84 1.29 -12.10 -10.86
N PRO A 85 1.16 -10.81 -10.53
CA PRO A 85 2.24 -9.85 -10.69
C PRO A 85 3.53 -10.33 -10.01
N ARG A 86 4.68 -10.12 -10.67
CA ARG A 86 5.96 -10.72 -10.24
C ARG A 86 6.36 -10.36 -8.81
N SER A 87 6.15 -9.10 -8.40
CA SER A 87 6.42 -8.66 -7.03
C SER A 87 5.50 -9.37 -6.02
N LEU A 88 4.21 -9.51 -6.34
CA LEU A 88 3.26 -10.22 -5.48
C LEU A 88 3.59 -11.70 -5.34
N SER A 89 4.02 -12.35 -6.43
CA SER A 89 4.49 -13.73 -6.38
C SER A 89 5.68 -13.90 -5.42
N ASN A 90 6.61 -12.94 -5.39
CA ASN A 90 7.72 -12.97 -4.44
C ASN A 90 7.26 -12.67 -3.01
N ILE A 91 6.30 -11.75 -2.80
CA ILE A 91 5.67 -11.51 -1.50
C ILE A 91 5.06 -12.81 -0.95
N TYR A 92 4.35 -13.59 -1.77
CA TYR A 92 3.78 -14.87 -1.34
C TYR A 92 4.83 -15.95 -1.07
N LYS A 93 5.92 -16.00 -1.84
CA LYS A 93 7.03 -16.91 -1.51
C LYS A 93 7.65 -16.60 -0.14
N GLU A 94 7.82 -15.33 0.18
CA GLU A 94 8.31 -14.92 1.50
C GLU A 94 7.28 -15.21 2.59
N LEU A 95 5.99 -14.98 2.31
CA LEU A 95 4.91 -15.28 3.24
C LEU A 95 4.85 -16.78 3.59
N GLU A 96 4.98 -17.64 2.59
CA GLU A 96 5.03 -19.10 2.74
C GLU A 96 6.27 -19.52 3.53
N ALA A 97 7.45 -18.97 3.22
CA ALA A 97 8.67 -19.27 3.96
C ALA A 97 8.64 -18.76 5.42
N ASP A 98 7.97 -17.62 5.67
CA ASP A 98 7.93 -16.99 6.98
C ASP A 98 6.90 -17.64 7.92
N LEU A 99 5.69 -17.92 7.40
CA LEU A 99 4.52 -18.35 8.16
C LEU A 99 3.88 -19.66 7.70
N GLY A 100 4.35 -20.29 6.62
CA GLY A 100 3.72 -21.48 6.05
C GLY A 100 2.37 -21.20 5.37
N VAL A 101 2.08 -19.93 5.06
CA VAL A 101 0.80 -19.49 4.48
C VAL A 101 0.91 -19.42 2.96
N SER A 102 0.02 -20.12 2.26
CA SER A 102 -0.15 -20.02 0.81
C SER A 102 -1.48 -19.37 0.47
N ARG A 103 -1.49 -18.51 -0.55
CA ARG A 103 -2.68 -17.75 -0.93
C ARG A 103 -3.20 -18.12 -2.33
N PRO A 104 -4.52 -18.28 -2.51
CA PRO A 104 -5.09 -18.79 -3.75
C PRO A 104 -5.17 -17.75 -4.87
N ASN A 105 -5.13 -16.46 -4.54
CA ASN A 105 -5.29 -15.35 -5.49
C ASN A 105 -4.53 -14.10 -5.03
N GLY A 106 -4.49 -13.06 -5.87
CA GLY A 106 -3.72 -11.83 -5.63
C GLY A 106 -4.39 -10.76 -4.77
N ASP A 107 -5.56 -11.02 -4.19
CA ASP A 107 -6.39 -9.98 -3.57
C ASP A 107 -6.11 -9.75 -2.09
N LEU A 108 -5.44 -8.65 -1.78
CA LEU A 108 -5.02 -8.29 -0.43
C LEU A 108 -6.07 -7.47 0.36
N ARG A 109 -7.32 -7.35 -0.09
CA ARG A 109 -8.38 -6.63 0.67
C ARG A 109 -8.61 -7.21 2.06
N GLY A 110 -8.40 -8.53 2.25
CA GLY A 110 -8.43 -9.17 3.56
C GLY A 110 -7.40 -8.61 4.55
N TRP A 111 -6.22 -8.20 4.07
CA TRP A 111 -5.21 -7.54 4.90
C TRP A 111 -5.62 -6.09 5.22
N ALA A 112 -6.12 -5.37 4.21
CA ALA A 112 -6.54 -3.97 4.38
C ALA A 112 -7.63 -3.80 5.46
N ARG A 113 -8.62 -4.71 5.49
CA ARG A 113 -9.68 -4.71 6.52
C ARG A 113 -9.19 -4.96 7.94
N GLN A 114 -8.01 -5.56 8.10
CA GLN A 114 -7.37 -5.79 9.40
C GLN A 114 -6.46 -4.63 9.83
N GLY A 115 -6.43 -3.53 9.07
CA GLY A 115 -5.59 -2.37 9.38
C GLY A 115 -4.25 -2.34 8.67
N VAL A 116 -4.05 -3.13 7.62
CA VAL A 116 -2.85 -3.06 6.76
C VAL A 116 -3.06 -2.07 5.63
N LEU A 117 -2.58 -0.84 5.81
CA LEU A 117 -2.62 0.20 4.78
C LEU A 117 -1.63 -0.12 3.65
N LEU A 118 -2.15 -0.55 2.51
CA LEU A 118 -1.40 -0.91 1.30
C LEU A 118 -1.35 0.29 0.33
N LEU A 119 -0.44 1.24 0.56
CA LEU A 119 -0.42 2.52 -0.15
C LEU A 119 0.75 2.60 -1.15
N ASN A 120 0.46 2.98 -2.40
CA ASN A 120 1.52 3.30 -3.36
C ASN A 120 2.02 4.74 -3.18
N THR A 121 3.28 5.00 -3.50
CA THR A 121 3.85 6.37 -3.45
C THR A 121 3.34 7.28 -4.58
N ALA A 122 2.81 6.70 -5.65
CA ALA A 122 1.93 7.35 -6.62
C ALA A 122 0.61 6.57 -6.69
N LEU A 123 -0.54 7.26 -6.71
CA LEU A 123 -1.86 6.60 -6.71
C LEU A 123 -2.44 6.44 -8.12
N SER A 124 -1.67 6.76 -9.16
CA SER A 124 -2.09 6.64 -10.55
C SER A 124 -0.90 6.30 -11.44
N VAL A 125 -1.16 5.67 -12.58
CA VAL A 125 -0.18 5.41 -13.64
C VAL A 125 -0.88 5.35 -14.99
N PRO A 126 -0.30 5.89 -16.08
CA PRO A 126 -0.81 5.62 -17.41
C PRO A 126 -0.55 4.15 -17.79
N ALA A 127 -1.51 3.52 -18.46
CA ALA A 127 -1.38 2.14 -18.93
C ALA A 127 -0.07 1.95 -19.74
N GLY A 128 0.65 0.87 -19.46
CA GLY A 128 1.94 0.54 -20.06
C GLY A 128 3.11 1.45 -19.65
N SER A 129 2.89 2.52 -18.88
CA SER A 129 3.90 3.54 -18.59
C SER A 129 4.24 3.60 -17.10
N ALA A 130 4.97 2.60 -16.61
CA ALA A 130 5.46 2.58 -15.22
C ALA A 130 6.13 3.91 -14.85
N ASN A 131 5.86 4.42 -13.65
CA ASN A 131 6.27 5.74 -13.15
C ASN A 131 5.74 6.96 -13.91
N GLY A 132 4.82 6.80 -14.85
CA GLY A 132 4.34 7.90 -15.71
C GLY A 132 3.75 9.09 -14.96
N HIS A 133 3.27 8.90 -13.73
CA HIS A 133 2.70 9.96 -12.88
C HIS A 133 3.50 10.26 -11.61
N LYS A 134 4.77 9.84 -11.52
CA LYS A 134 5.62 10.11 -10.34
C LYS A 134 5.78 11.61 -10.04
N HIS A 135 5.63 12.45 -11.06
CA HIS A 135 5.85 13.90 -10.99
C HIS A 135 4.62 14.70 -10.58
N LEU A 136 3.43 14.09 -10.49
CA LEU A 136 2.18 14.84 -10.27
C LEU A 136 2.03 15.39 -8.85
N GLY A 137 2.90 15.02 -7.90
CA GLY A 137 2.82 15.51 -6.52
C GLY A 137 2.19 14.54 -5.52
N TRP A 138 1.94 13.28 -5.92
CA TRP A 138 1.39 12.25 -5.03
C TRP A 138 2.19 12.04 -3.74
N HIS A 139 3.49 12.32 -3.75
CA HIS A 139 4.35 12.20 -2.57
C HIS A 139 3.87 13.07 -1.39
N HIS A 140 3.21 14.21 -1.65
CA HIS A 140 2.64 15.05 -0.58
C HIS A 140 1.59 14.29 0.25
N LEU A 141 0.73 13.50 -0.39
CA LEU A 141 -0.24 12.65 0.30
C LEU A 141 0.48 11.63 1.18
N VAL A 142 1.48 10.94 0.63
CA VAL A 142 2.21 9.88 1.34
C VAL A 142 2.91 10.45 2.57
N HIS A 143 3.54 11.62 2.45
CA HIS A 143 4.20 12.28 3.59
C HIS A 143 3.19 12.58 4.71
N GLN A 144 2.01 13.10 4.35
CA GLN A 144 0.95 13.44 5.32
C GLN A 144 0.31 12.18 5.92
N VAL A 145 0.13 11.11 5.14
CA VAL A 145 -0.34 9.82 5.63
C VAL A 145 0.64 9.24 6.65
N LEU A 146 1.94 9.21 6.34
CA LEU A 146 2.96 8.70 7.27
C LEU A 146 3.00 9.52 8.57
N ALA A 147 2.91 10.85 8.45
CA ALA A 147 2.87 11.74 9.61
C ALA A 147 1.63 11.49 10.48
N LEU A 148 0.46 11.27 9.88
CA LEU A 148 -0.80 11.00 10.59
C LEU A 148 -0.82 9.61 11.23
N THR A 149 -0.42 8.55 10.50
CA THR A 149 -0.41 7.20 11.08
C THR A 149 0.63 7.05 12.18
N SER A 150 1.70 7.84 12.14
CA SER A 150 2.75 7.84 13.18
C SER A 150 2.35 8.55 14.49
N GLU A 151 1.13 9.09 14.58
CA GLU A 151 0.59 9.61 15.84
C GLU A 151 0.28 8.52 16.86
N ARG A 152 0.28 7.26 16.42
CA ARG A 152 0.11 6.07 17.26
C ARG A 152 1.13 5.00 16.86
N PRO A 153 1.45 4.06 17.78
CA PRO A 153 2.26 2.89 17.46
C PRO A 153 1.73 2.17 16.21
N THR A 154 2.59 2.05 15.20
CA THR A 154 2.27 1.51 13.88
C THR A 154 3.50 0.76 13.36
N ALA A 155 3.29 -0.37 12.68
CA ALA A 155 4.35 -1.08 11.99
C ALA A 155 4.52 -0.55 10.55
N TYR A 156 5.74 -0.22 10.15
CA TYR A 156 6.07 0.28 8.82
C TYR A 156 6.97 -0.72 8.11
N ILE A 157 6.51 -1.21 6.96
CA ILE A 157 7.27 -2.13 6.12
C ILE A 157 7.74 -1.38 4.87
N LEU A 158 9.03 -1.04 4.87
CA LEU A 158 9.67 -0.17 3.88
C LEU A 158 10.54 -1.02 2.93
N TRP A 159 9.91 -1.49 1.86
CA TRP A 159 10.55 -2.31 0.83
C TRP A 159 11.24 -1.48 -0.25
N GLY A 160 12.56 -1.56 -0.30
CA GLY A 160 13.42 -0.86 -1.25
C GLY A 160 13.76 0.58 -0.84
N ASN A 161 14.82 1.11 -1.44
CA ASN A 161 15.41 2.41 -1.07
C ASN A 161 14.43 3.58 -1.17
N ALA A 162 13.47 3.54 -2.11
CA ALA A 162 12.47 4.60 -2.27
C ALA A 162 11.55 4.68 -1.04
N ALA A 163 11.02 3.53 -0.58
CA ALA A 163 10.20 3.47 0.62
C ALA A 163 11.02 3.81 1.88
N GLN A 164 12.26 3.33 1.97
CA GLN A 164 13.13 3.61 3.13
C GLN A 164 13.43 5.11 3.30
N LYS A 165 13.61 5.86 2.19
CA LYS A 165 13.81 7.32 2.26
C LYS A 165 12.61 8.09 2.84
N LEU A 166 11.42 7.49 2.86
CA LEU A 166 10.22 8.10 3.42
C LEU A 166 10.13 7.96 4.95
N GLU A 167 11.02 7.18 5.57
CA GLU A 167 11.10 7.05 7.03
C GLU A 167 11.21 8.40 7.75
N LYS A 168 11.87 9.39 7.14
CA LYS A 168 11.98 10.75 7.70
C LYS A 168 10.63 11.47 7.89
N HIS A 169 9.54 10.96 7.31
CA HIS A 169 8.18 11.49 7.46
C HIS A 169 7.36 10.75 8.52
N ILE A 170 7.93 9.72 9.14
CA ILE A 170 7.35 9.02 10.29
C ILE A 170 7.82 9.77 11.54
N LYS A 171 6.88 10.21 12.38
CA LYS A 171 7.20 10.85 13.67
C LYS A 171 7.95 9.87 14.56
N THR A 172 8.77 10.38 15.46
CA THR A 172 9.46 9.54 16.46
C THR A 172 8.44 8.94 17.43
N GLY A 173 8.53 7.64 17.68
CA GLY A 173 7.61 6.95 18.57
C GLY A 173 7.93 5.46 18.67
N ASP A 174 7.11 4.74 19.43
CA ASP A 174 7.18 3.28 19.55
C ASP A 174 6.58 2.62 18.30
N HIS A 175 7.35 2.65 17.21
CA HIS A 175 6.99 2.09 15.92
C HIS A 175 7.89 0.91 15.59
N LEU A 176 7.34 -0.12 14.95
CA LEU A 176 8.17 -1.13 14.30
C LEU A 176 8.55 -0.64 12.90
N ILE A 177 9.83 -0.49 12.60
CA ILE A 177 10.29 -0.11 11.26
C ILE A 177 11.10 -1.26 10.66
N LEU A 178 10.54 -1.93 9.66
CA LEU A 178 11.17 -3.02 8.94
C LEU A 178 11.65 -2.54 7.56
N LYS A 179 12.98 -2.55 7.36
CA LYS A 179 13.61 -2.14 6.11
C LYS A 179 14.24 -3.34 5.42
N THR A 180 13.90 -3.58 4.16
CA THR A 180 14.54 -4.60 3.32
C THR A 180 14.52 -4.21 1.83
N ALA A 181 15.13 -5.02 0.96
CA ALA A 181 15.08 -4.86 -0.48
C ALA A 181 13.63 -4.98 -1.01
N HIS A 182 13.39 -4.45 -2.22
CA HIS A 182 12.06 -4.52 -2.84
C HIS A 182 11.75 -5.95 -3.33
N PRO A 183 10.48 -6.43 -3.27
CA PRO A 183 10.06 -7.75 -3.75
C PRO A 183 10.16 -7.96 -5.27
N SER A 184 10.63 -6.97 -6.03
CA SER A 184 10.80 -7.10 -7.49
C SER A 184 11.84 -8.19 -7.80
N PRO A 185 11.69 -8.96 -8.89
CA PRO A 185 12.69 -9.94 -9.31
C PRO A 185 14.12 -9.39 -9.38
N LEU A 186 14.29 -8.09 -9.69
CA LEU A 186 15.59 -7.43 -9.77
C LEU A 186 16.31 -7.34 -8.41
N SER A 187 15.58 -7.42 -7.30
CA SER A 187 16.10 -7.11 -5.95
C SER A 187 15.72 -8.11 -4.88
N ALA A 188 14.76 -9.00 -5.12
CA ALA A 188 14.22 -9.85 -4.05
C ALA A 188 15.29 -10.74 -3.39
N ARG A 189 16.21 -11.28 -4.21
CA ARG A 189 17.35 -12.08 -3.72
C ARG A 189 18.40 -11.29 -2.95
N ARG A 190 18.35 -9.96 -2.96
CA ARG A 190 19.30 -9.06 -2.29
C ARG A 190 18.85 -8.65 -0.88
N GLY A 191 17.91 -9.38 -0.29
CA GLY A 191 17.52 -9.21 1.11
C GLY A 191 16.02 -9.31 1.39
N PHE A 192 15.14 -9.25 0.38
CA PHE A 192 13.70 -9.42 0.61
C PHE A 192 13.39 -10.84 1.08
N PHE A 193 13.95 -11.85 0.39
CA PHE A 193 13.80 -13.23 0.83
C PHE A 193 14.57 -13.49 2.13
N GLY A 194 13.90 -14.12 3.10
CA GLY A 194 14.41 -14.33 4.46
C GLY A 194 14.27 -13.10 5.37
N SER A 195 13.63 -12.02 4.91
CA SER A 195 13.42 -10.83 5.74
C SER A 195 12.36 -11.03 6.84
N ARG A 196 11.48 -12.01 6.66
CA ARG A 196 10.45 -12.47 7.61
C ARG A 196 9.61 -11.33 8.19
N PRO A 197 9.02 -10.46 7.34
CA PRO A 197 8.38 -9.25 7.83
C PRO A 197 7.04 -9.56 8.50
N PHE A 198 6.36 -10.63 8.11
CA PHE A 198 5.00 -10.95 8.55
C PHE A 198 4.99 -11.48 9.98
N SER A 199 5.89 -12.43 10.30
CA SER A 199 6.07 -12.92 11.67
C SER A 199 6.58 -11.84 12.61
N LYS A 200 7.50 -10.99 12.16
CA LYS A 200 8.00 -9.84 12.94
C LYS A 200 6.90 -8.86 13.30
N VAL A 201 6.01 -8.54 12.36
CA VAL A 201 4.83 -7.69 12.63
C VAL A 201 3.93 -8.35 13.67
N ASN A 202 3.57 -9.63 13.49
CA ASN A 202 2.68 -10.31 14.42
C ASN A 202 3.29 -10.44 15.83
N ASN A 203 4.59 -10.70 15.94
CA ASN A 203 5.30 -10.74 17.22
C ASN A 203 5.30 -9.36 17.91
N TRP A 204 5.52 -8.28 17.14
CA TRP A 204 5.46 -6.92 17.67
C TRP A 204 4.06 -6.53 18.14
N LEU A 205 3.00 -6.89 17.40
CA LEU A 205 1.62 -6.70 17.83
C LEU A 205 1.30 -7.51 19.09
N ALA A 206 1.72 -8.78 19.14
CA ALA A 206 1.50 -9.66 20.29
C ALA A 206 2.19 -9.14 21.57
N ALA A 207 3.42 -8.61 21.46
CA ALA A 207 4.13 -8.00 22.58
C ALA A 207 3.40 -6.79 23.18
N ARG A 208 2.42 -6.23 22.46
CA ARG A 208 1.58 -5.10 22.86
C ARG A 208 0.18 -5.52 23.31
N GLY A 209 -0.08 -6.83 23.40
CA GLY A 209 -1.40 -7.37 23.71
C GLY A 209 -2.42 -7.22 22.57
N GLU A 210 -1.97 -6.94 21.35
CA GLU A 210 -2.84 -6.81 20.19
C GLU A 210 -2.92 -8.12 19.39
N ALA A 211 -4.07 -8.40 18.76
CA ALA A 211 -4.24 -9.56 17.89
C ALA A 211 -3.33 -9.47 16.65
N GLY A 212 -2.64 -10.55 16.27
CA GLY A 212 -1.84 -10.58 15.04
C GLY A 212 -2.69 -10.34 13.79
N ILE A 213 -2.03 -9.98 12.68
CA ILE A 213 -2.67 -9.96 11.36
C ILE A 213 -2.77 -11.40 10.86
N ASP A 214 -3.97 -11.81 10.46
CA ASP A 214 -4.18 -13.01 9.66
C ASP A 214 -3.76 -12.72 8.21
N TRP A 215 -2.53 -13.10 7.89
CA TRP A 215 -1.96 -12.95 6.56
C TRP A 215 -2.54 -13.94 5.53
N ASN A 216 -3.37 -14.90 5.95
CA ASN A 216 -4.13 -15.79 5.07
C ASN A 216 -5.54 -15.28 4.77
N ALA A 217 -5.99 -14.19 5.42
CA ALA A 217 -7.35 -13.70 5.30
C ALA A 217 -7.76 -13.44 3.84
N GLY A 218 -8.90 -14.02 3.47
CA GLY A 218 -9.57 -13.82 2.20
C GLY A 218 -10.38 -12.52 2.15
N THR A 219 -11.20 -12.40 1.10
CA THR A 219 -12.07 -11.23 0.86
C THR A 219 -13.44 -11.34 1.51
N GLU A 220 -13.78 -12.48 2.10
CA GLU A 220 -15.02 -12.61 2.88
C GLU A 220 -14.78 -12.04 4.26
N ALA A 221 -15.67 -11.14 4.69
CA ALA A 221 -15.76 -10.81 6.10
C ALA A 221 -16.10 -12.11 6.84
N ALA A 222 -15.44 -12.39 7.97
CA ALA A 222 -15.97 -13.37 8.90
C ALA A 222 -17.44 -12.97 9.16
N VAL A 223 -18.34 -13.87 8.79
CA VAL A 223 -19.79 -13.75 9.01
C VAL A 223 -20.06 -13.82 10.51
#